data_AF-A0A382Y6R0-F1
#
_entry.id   AF-A0A382Y6R0-F1
#
_cell.length_a   1.000
_cell.length_b   1.000
_cell.length_c   1.000
_cell.angle_alpha   90.00
_cell.angle_beta   90.00
_cell.angle_gamma   90.00
#
_symmetry.space_group_name_H-M   'P 1'
#
loop_
_entity.id
_entity.type
_entity.pdbx_description
1 polymer ?
#
loop_
_entity_poly.entity_id
_entity_poly.type
_entity_poly.pdbx_seq_one_letter_code
_entity_poly.pdbx_strand_id
1 'polypeptide(L)'
;MQKITIEECLEMIVGLGEEAINPPFILLNKDKKILTDIAKKVYRGTALTDRQYAVIKKLLVNNYSTQFKNRNIDIHVSSTMLRKTLRQIDRSSYIKIGKYKDHIHNPFGYDTYNVDKVIIVRFPFNIVLSKLIGEIKKLFPLQSYSSKRNDKNKYIFPYTERIAYKIIDRFKNKIKDIDPLLLEIHKQCEEIDINKEKYLPGIYD
;
A
#
# COMPACT_ATOMS: atom_id res chain seq x y z
N MET A 1 -31.10 18.07 -17.39
CA MET A 1 -30.53 17.27 -16.28
C MET A 1 -29.43 18.10 -15.63
N GLN A 2 -29.42 18.16 -14.31
CA GLN A 2 -28.42 18.83 -13.50
C GLN A 2 -27.06 18.17 -13.68
N LYS A 3 -26.01 18.99 -13.72
CA LYS A 3 -24.61 18.58 -13.85
C LYS A 3 -23.88 19.02 -12.59
N ILE A 4 -23.29 18.06 -11.89
CA ILE A 4 -22.54 18.28 -10.65
C ILE A 4 -21.21 17.54 -10.76
N THR A 5 -20.31 17.78 -9.82
CA THR A 5 -19.02 17.06 -9.81
C THR A 5 -19.20 15.61 -9.37
N ILE A 6 -18.27 14.72 -9.75
CA ILE A 6 -18.32 13.32 -9.30
C ILE A 6 -18.19 13.21 -7.78
N GLU A 7 -17.47 14.15 -7.16
CA GLU A 7 -17.37 14.30 -5.72
C GLU A 7 -18.74 14.59 -5.08
N GLU A 8 -19.52 15.48 -5.65
CA GLU A 8 -20.88 15.80 -5.17
C GLU A 8 -21.82 14.63 -5.36
N CYS A 9 -21.75 13.94 -6.49
CA CYS A 9 -22.49 12.69 -6.70
C CYS A 9 -22.17 11.65 -5.61
N LEU A 10 -20.90 11.56 -5.21
CA LEU A 10 -20.43 10.62 -4.19
C LEU A 10 -20.82 11.05 -2.77
N GLU A 11 -20.77 12.35 -2.46
CA GLU A 11 -21.25 12.91 -1.20
C GLU A 11 -22.76 12.69 -1.06
N MET A 12 -23.51 12.95 -2.14
CA MET A 12 -24.95 12.78 -2.22
C MET A 12 -25.36 11.31 -2.02
N ILE A 13 -24.72 10.35 -2.71
CA ILE A 13 -25.12 8.93 -2.61
C ILE A 13 -24.91 8.34 -1.19
N VAL A 14 -23.99 8.91 -0.41
CA VAL A 14 -23.69 8.47 0.97
C VAL A 14 -24.46 9.29 2.01
N GLY A 15 -25.16 10.36 1.61
CA GLY A 15 -25.88 11.25 2.52
C GLY A 15 -24.98 12.21 3.30
N LEU A 16 -23.85 12.61 2.71
CA LEU A 16 -22.93 13.62 3.26
C LEU A 16 -23.17 15.03 2.67
N GLY A 17 -24.24 15.23 1.89
CA GLY A 17 -24.63 16.53 1.37
C GLY A 17 -25.31 17.42 2.42
N GLU A 18 -25.42 18.71 2.13
CA GLU A 18 -26.11 19.69 2.99
C GLU A 18 -27.62 19.40 3.07
N GLU A 19 -28.21 18.93 1.97
CA GLU A 19 -29.63 18.59 1.90
C GLU A 19 -29.86 17.07 2.08
N ALA A 20 -30.85 16.74 2.92
CA ALA A 20 -31.28 15.36 3.09
C ALA A 20 -32.02 14.88 1.82
N ILE A 21 -31.49 13.84 1.18
CA ILE A 21 -32.09 13.32 -0.06
C ILE A 21 -33.22 12.35 0.30
N ASN A 22 -34.43 12.69 -0.16
CA ASN A 22 -35.62 11.87 -0.02
C ASN A 22 -36.20 11.48 -1.40
N PRO A 23 -36.40 10.18 -1.70
CA PRO A 23 -35.96 9.02 -0.91
C PRO A 23 -34.43 8.88 -0.88
N PRO A 24 -33.84 8.15 0.09
CA PRO A 24 -32.39 7.91 0.11
C PRO A 24 -31.95 7.02 -1.07
N PHE A 25 -30.66 7.04 -1.38
CA PHE A 25 -30.07 6.10 -2.34
C PHE A 25 -30.03 4.68 -1.77
N ILE A 26 -30.40 3.70 -2.59
CA ILE A 26 -30.32 2.28 -2.24
C ILE A 26 -28.95 1.77 -2.65
N LEU A 27 -28.06 1.59 -1.67
CA LEU A 27 -26.69 1.12 -1.89
C LEU A 27 -26.60 -0.41 -1.79
N LEU A 28 -25.81 -1.01 -2.68
CA LEU A 28 -25.46 -2.43 -2.57
C LEU A 28 -24.50 -2.64 -1.39
N ASN A 29 -24.70 -3.69 -0.60
CA ASN A 29 -23.88 -4.00 0.58
C ASN A 29 -22.37 -4.08 0.26
N LYS A 30 -22.02 -4.63 -0.92
CA LYS A 30 -20.64 -4.72 -1.41
C LYS A 30 -19.98 -3.36 -1.67
N ASP A 31 -20.77 -2.34 -2.02
CA ASP A 31 -20.27 -1.02 -2.41
C ASP A 31 -20.31 -0.04 -1.23
N LYS A 32 -21.15 -0.29 -0.22
CA LYS A 32 -21.38 0.61 0.92
C LYS A 32 -20.08 1.06 1.59
N LYS A 33 -19.18 0.12 1.91
CA LYS A 33 -17.91 0.43 2.59
C LYS A 33 -17.00 1.33 1.74
N ILE A 34 -16.78 0.96 0.48
CA ILE A 34 -15.88 1.70 -0.41
C ILE A 34 -16.41 3.10 -0.75
N LEU A 35 -17.72 3.22 -1.02
CA LEU A 35 -18.35 4.52 -1.27
C LEU A 35 -18.25 5.42 -0.03
N THR A 36 -18.61 4.90 1.15
CA THR A 36 -18.58 5.67 2.40
C THR A 36 -17.17 6.13 2.77
N ASP A 37 -16.17 5.25 2.68
CA ASP A 37 -14.79 5.56 3.05
C ASP A 37 -14.16 6.61 2.12
N ILE A 38 -14.49 6.57 0.83
CA ILE A 38 -13.99 7.55 -0.14
C ILE A 38 -14.76 8.86 0.00
N ALA A 39 -16.09 8.83 0.12
CA ALA A 39 -16.94 10.00 0.29
C ALA A 39 -16.50 10.83 1.52
N LYS A 40 -16.27 10.19 2.67
CA LYS A 40 -15.78 10.86 3.89
C LYS A 40 -14.44 11.57 3.68
N LYS A 41 -13.53 11.03 2.86
CA LYS A 41 -12.23 11.66 2.57
C LYS A 41 -12.39 12.87 1.65
N VAL A 42 -13.24 12.74 0.63
CA VAL A 42 -13.56 13.80 -0.32
C VAL A 42 -14.26 14.96 0.38
N TYR A 43 -15.25 14.65 1.23
CA TYR A 43 -15.99 15.62 2.04
C TYR A 43 -15.06 16.43 2.97
N ARG A 44 -14.03 15.79 3.54
CA ARG A 44 -12.96 16.47 4.32
C ARG A 44 -12.00 17.30 3.47
N GLY A 45 -12.20 17.38 2.15
CA GLY A 45 -11.40 18.16 1.23
C GLY A 45 -10.22 17.42 0.58
N THR A 46 -10.08 16.10 0.77
CA THR A 46 -9.02 15.31 0.14
C THR A 46 -9.38 14.97 -1.31
N ALA A 47 -8.56 15.38 -2.27
CA ALA A 47 -8.77 15.04 -3.68
C ALA A 47 -8.70 13.53 -3.95
N LEU A 48 -9.46 13.07 -4.95
CA LEU A 48 -9.43 11.69 -5.44
C LEU A 48 -8.08 11.35 -6.07
N THR A 49 -7.67 10.09 -5.95
CA THR A 49 -6.58 9.52 -6.76
C THR A 49 -7.13 8.92 -8.03
N ASP A 50 -6.30 8.73 -9.06
CA ASP A 50 -6.75 8.13 -10.33
C ASP A 50 -7.47 6.79 -10.15
N ARG A 51 -6.96 5.93 -9.25
CA ARG A 51 -7.59 4.62 -8.96
C ARG A 51 -8.93 4.78 -8.25
N GLN A 52 -9.02 5.71 -7.29
CA GLN A 52 -10.29 5.98 -6.62
C GLN A 52 -11.31 6.55 -7.60
N TYR A 53 -10.91 7.52 -8.42
CA TYR A 53 -11.75 8.11 -9.45
C TYR A 53 -12.27 7.05 -10.44
N ALA A 54 -11.40 6.18 -10.96
CA ALA A 54 -11.80 5.12 -11.88
C ALA A 54 -12.79 4.13 -11.24
N VAL A 55 -12.59 3.76 -9.98
CA VAL A 55 -13.49 2.85 -9.25
C VAL A 55 -14.84 3.53 -8.99
N ILE A 56 -14.85 4.76 -8.48
CA ILE A 56 -16.08 5.51 -8.21
C ILE A 56 -16.86 5.75 -9.50
N LYS A 57 -16.20 6.19 -10.57
CA LYS A 57 -16.82 6.38 -11.89
C LYS A 57 -17.50 5.09 -12.37
N LYS A 58 -16.80 3.96 -12.32
CA LYS A 58 -17.37 2.67 -12.70
C LYS A 58 -18.59 2.29 -11.85
N LEU A 59 -18.51 2.47 -10.53
CA LEU A 59 -19.62 2.11 -9.62
C LEU A 59 -20.84 3.01 -9.86
N LEU A 60 -20.66 4.34 -9.85
CA LEU A 60 -21.77 5.29 -9.98
C LEU A 60 -22.47 5.16 -11.34
N VAL A 61 -21.71 5.03 -12.43
CA VAL A 61 -22.27 4.90 -13.78
C VAL A 61 -22.95 3.54 -13.99
N ASN A 62 -22.32 2.44 -13.57
CA ASN A 62 -22.84 1.12 -13.89
C ASN A 62 -23.95 0.66 -12.94
N ASN A 63 -23.82 0.93 -11.64
CA ASN A 63 -24.72 0.36 -10.62
C ASN A 63 -25.82 1.34 -10.18
N TYR A 64 -25.61 2.65 -10.33
CA TYR A 64 -26.47 3.67 -9.70
C TYR A 64 -27.06 4.70 -10.68
N SER A 65 -26.77 4.60 -11.99
CA SER A 65 -27.20 5.58 -13.00
C SER A 65 -28.71 5.81 -13.04
N THR A 66 -29.52 4.77 -12.88
CA THR A 66 -30.99 4.88 -12.83
C THR A 66 -31.46 5.73 -11.65
N GLN A 67 -30.84 5.58 -10.48
CA GLN A 67 -31.17 6.36 -9.29
C GLN A 67 -30.77 7.84 -9.44
N PHE A 68 -29.68 8.15 -10.14
CA PHE A 68 -29.30 9.52 -10.49
C PHE A 68 -30.25 10.13 -11.54
N LYS A 69 -30.62 9.36 -12.56
CA LYS A 69 -31.55 9.79 -13.61
C LYS A 69 -32.91 10.17 -13.03
N ASN A 70 -33.43 9.40 -12.06
CA ASN A 70 -34.69 9.69 -11.37
C ASN A 70 -34.65 11.02 -10.59
N ARG A 71 -33.45 11.53 -10.26
CA ARG A 71 -33.23 12.82 -9.60
C ARG A 71 -32.79 13.90 -10.58
N ASN A 72 -33.00 13.69 -11.88
CA ASN A 72 -32.60 14.58 -12.96
C ASN A 72 -31.10 14.88 -13.02
N ILE A 73 -30.22 14.02 -12.48
CA ILE A 73 -28.77 14.19 -12.51
C ILE A 73 -28.16 13.35 -13.63
N ASP A 74 -27.36 13.99 -14.48
CA ASP A 74 -26.64 13.30 -15.56
C ASP A 74 -25.31 12.76 -15.02
N ILE A 75 -25.30 11.49 -14.62
CA ILE A 75 -24.11 10.85 -14.09
C ILE A 75 -23.01 10.66 -15.15
N HIS A 76 -23.36 10.54 -16.43
CA HIS A 76 -22.36 10.32 -17.48
C HIS A 76 -21.49 11.56 -17.65
N VAL A 77 -22.12 12.73 -17.70
CA VAL A 77 -21.41 14.02 -17.72
C VAL A 77 -20.77 14.30 -16.37
N SER A 78 -21.50 14.14 -15.27
CA SER A 78 -20.99 14.43 -13.91
C SER A 78 -19.77 13.58 -13.57
N SER A 79 -19.68 12.36 -14.10
CA SER A 79 -18.50 11.49 -13.89
C SER A 79 -17.21 12.03 -14.50
N THR A 80 -17.29 12.98 -15.43
CA THR A 80 -16.12 13.62 -16.07
C THR A 80 -15.73 14.94 -15.40
N MET A 81 -16.59 15.47 -14.54
CA MET A 81 -16.39 16.74 -13.83
C MET A 81 -15.76 16.46 -12.47
N LEU A 82 -14.64 17.12 -12.20
CA LEU A 82 -13.90 17.01 -10.95
C LEU A 82 -13.91 18.34 -10.21
N ARG A 83 -14.20 18.31 -8.89
CA ARG A 83 -14.08 19.50 -8.03
C ARG A 83 -12.62 19.91 -7.82
N LYS A 84 -11.72 18.93 -7.72
CA LYS A 84 -10.27 19.13 -7.57
C LYS A 84 -9.50 18.22 -8.52
N THR A 85 -8.30 18.65 -8.92
CA THR A 85 -7.42 17.81 -9.73
C THR A 85 -7.08 16.50 -9.02
N LEU A 86 -6.94 15.41 -9.79
CA LEU A 86 -6.58 14.12 -9.23
C LEU A 86 -5.21 14.18 -8.59
N ARG A 87 -5.11 13.73 -7.34
CA ARG A 87 -3.83 13.71 -6.62
C ARG A 87 -2.97 12.53 -7.05
N GLN A 88 -1.71 12.80 -7.31
CA GLN A 88 -0.71 11.78 -7.57
C GLN A 88 -0.22 11.19 -6.25
N ILE A 89 -0.05 9.86 -6.22
CA ILE A 89 0.56 9.13 -5.10
C ILE A 89 1.83 8.49 -5.61
N ASP A 90 2.89 8.57 -4.83
CA ASP A 90 4.11 7.82 -5.07
C ASP A 90 3.85 6.30 -4.98
N ARG A 91 4.01 5.62 -6.11
CA ARG A 91 3.84 4.16 -6.28
C ARG A 91 5.17 3.41 -6.36
N SER A 92 6.29 4.09 -6.06
CA SER A 92 7.62 3.50 -6.07
C SER A 92 7.69 2.23 -5.20
N SER A 93 8.38 1.23 -5.72
CA SER A 93 8.65 -0.03 -5.03
C SER A 93 10.12 -0.33 -5.13
N TYR A 94 10.80 -0.47 -4.00
CA TYR A 94 12.24 -0.72 -3.97
C TYR A 94 12.66 -1.47 -2.70
N ILE A 95 13.84 -2.08 -2.76
CA ILE A 95 14.55 -2.65 -1.61
C ILE A 95 15.93 -2.00 -1.53
N LYS A 96 16.17 -1.18 -0.51
CA LYS A 96 17.40 -0.38 -0.40
C LYS A 96 18.02 -0.45 0.98
N ILE A 97 19.33 -0.25 1.04
CA ILE A 97 20.02 -0.03 2.30
C ILE A 97 19.86 1.46 2.68
N GLY A 98 19.37 1.71 3.88
CA GLY A 98 19.23 3.06 4.43
C GLY A 98 19.99 3.23 5.74
N LYS A 99 20.04 4.47 6.23
CA LYS A 99 20.59 4.76 7.54
C LYS A 99 19.49 4.69 8.59
N TYR A 100 19.79 4.05 9.71
CA TYR A 100 18.85 3.94 10.82
C TYR A 100 18.37 5.31 11.35
N LYS A 101 19.29 6.27 11.46
CA LYS A 101 19.03 7.64 11.98
C LYS A 101 18.05 8.46 11.14
N ASP A 102 17.84 8.11 9.87
CA ASP A 102 16.94 8.84 8.96
C ASP A 102 15.45 8.51 9.22
N HIS A 103 15.16 7.62 10.18
CA HIS A 103 13.81 7.15 10.47
C HIS A 103 13.25 7.76 11.75
N ILE A 104 12.08 8.37 11.62
CA ILE A 104 11.36 9.17 12.65
C ILE A 104 11.07 8.37 13.93
N HIS A 105 11.01 7.04 13.83
CA HIS A 105 10.77 6.16 14.96
C HIS A 105 11.94 5.21 15.09
N ASN A 106 12.44 5.00 16.31
CA ASN A 106 13.33 3.89 16.63
C ASN A 106 12.60 2.59 16.25
N PRO A 107 12.95 1.93 15.13
CA PRO A 107 12.27 0.73 14.73
C PRO A 107 12.54 -0.38 15.74
N PHE A 108 13.75 -0.52 16.28
CA PHE A 108 14.18 -1.74 16.98
C PHE A 108 14.19 -1.68 18.52
N GLY A 109 13.69 -0.61 19.14
CA GLY A 109 13.62 -0.46 20.60
C GLY A 109 14.88 0.13 21.25
N TYR A 110 14.81 0.46 22.54
CA TYR A 110 15.84 1.18 23.29
C TYR A 110 17.20 0.46 23.40
N ASP A 111 17.24 -0.86 23.17
CA ASP A 111 18.44 -1.69 23.37
C ASP A 111 19.26 -1.99 22.10
N THR A 112 18.91 -1.39 20.96
CA THR A 112 19.69 -1.54 19.71
C THR A 112 20.67 -0.38 19.52
N TYR A 113 21.57 -0.23 20.49
CA TYR A 113 22.73 0.64 20.33
C TYR A 113 23.57 0.12 19.15
N ASN A 114 23.77 0.97 18.14
CA ASN A 114 24.72 0.79 17.01
C ASN A 114 24.27 0.02 15.75
N VAL A 115 23.00 0.13 15.33
CA VAL A 115 22.64 -0.29 13.96
C VAL A 115 22.75 0.92 13.03
N ASP A 116 23.88 1.08 12.31
CA ASP A 116 24.04 2.19 11.34
C ASP A 116 23.24 1.98 10.05
N LYS A 117 23.07 0.71 9.64
CA LYS A 117 22.44 0.33 8.37
C LYS A 117 21.14 -0.45 8.60
N VAL A 118 20.14 -0.19 7.77
CA VAL A 118 18.87 -0.91 7.77
C VAL A 118 18.46 -1.31 6.36
N ILE A 119 17.68 -2.38 6.24
CA ILE A 119 17.07 -2.79 4.98
C ILE A 119 15.67 -2.19 4.91
N ILE A 120 15.39 -1.42 3.86
CA ILE A 120 14.11 -0.77 3.61
C ILE A 120 13.43 -1.45 2.45
N VAL A 121 12.31 -2.09 2.71
CA VAL A 121 11.39 -2.61 1.68
C VAL A 121 10.23 -1.63 1.56
N ARG A 122 10.12 -0.92 0.44
CA ARG A 122 9.03 0.00 0.13
C ARG A 122 8.17 -0.58 -0.98
N PHE A 123 6.86 -0.50 -0.83
CA PHE A 123 5.90 -0.68 -1.91
C PHE A 123 4.57 0.02 -1.56
N PRO A 124 3.80 0.51 -2.54
CA PRO A 124 2.43 0.99 -2.29
C PRO A 124 1.57 -0.16 -1.79
N PHE A 125 0.45 0.13 -1.11
CA PHE A 125 -0.41 -0.91 -0.54
C PHE A 125 -0.68 -2.07 -1.52
N ASN A 126 -0.13 -3.23 -1.17
CA ASN A 126 -0.26 -4.47 -1.91
C ASN A 126 -0.42 -5.61 -0.89
N ILE A 127 -1.57 -6.28 -0.94
CA ILE A 127 -1.91 -7.32 0.04
C ILE A 127 -0.99 -8.54 -0.07
N VAL A 128 -0.57 -8.90 -1.29
CA VAL A 128 0.31 -10.05 -1.53
C VAL A 128 1.70 -9.77 -0.97
N LEU A 129 2.28 -8.62 -1.29
CA LEU A 129 3.59 -8.22 -0.75
C LEU A 129 3.55 -8.04 0.77
N SER A 130 2.44 -7.51 1.31
CA SER A 130 2.25 -7.39 2.76
C SER A 130 2.22 -8.75 3.47
N LYS A 131 1.66 -9.79 2.83
CA LYS A 131 1.69 -11.17 3.36
C LYS A 131 3.11 -11.73 3.41
N LEU A 132 3.91 -11.54 2.36
CA LEU A 132 5.32 -11.96 2.33
C LEU A 132 6.13 -11.30 3.45
N ILE A 133 5.91 -10.01 3.69
CA ILE A 133 6.50 -9.32 4.84
C ILE A 133 6.09 -10.01 6.15
N GLY A 134 4.82 -10.36 6.29
CA GLY A 134 4.31 -11.08 7.47
C GLY A 134 4.98 -12.44 7.68
N GLU A 135 5.25 -13.19 6.61
CA GLU A 135 5.97 -14.47 6.67
C GLU A 135 7.41 -14.28 7.12
N ILE A 136 8.12 -13.30 6.55
CA ILE A 136 9.51 -12.98 6.95
C ILE A 136 9.57 -12.59 8.42
N LYS A 137 8.61 -11.80 8.92
CA LYS A 137 8.52 -11.43 10.33
C LYS A 137 8.32 -12.62 11.27
N LYS A 138 7.63 -13.68 10.83
CA LYS A 138 7.46 -14.89 11.64
C LYS A 138 8.76 -15.68 11.77
N LEU A 139 9.59 -15.68 10.71
CA LEU A 139 10.89 -16.34 10.71
C LEU A 139 11.92 -15.60 11.59
N PHE A 140 11.80 -14.28 11.67
CA PHE A 140 12.66 -13.43 12.46
C PHE A 140 11.81 -12.64 13.47
N PRO A 141 11.38 -13.28 14.58
CA PRO A 141 10.64 -12.62 15.64
C PRO A 141 11.56 -11.60 16.33
N LEU A 142 11.66 -10.42 15.74
CA LEU A 142 12.37 -9.29 16.31
C LEU A 142 11.57 -8.81 17.51
N GLN A 143 12.25 -8.60 18.65
CA GLN A 143 11.60 -8.16 19.87
C GLN A 143 10.81 -6.85 19.61
N SER A 144 9.50 -7.00 19.84
CA SER A 144 8.45 -6.03 20.15
C SER A 144 8.14 -4.83 19.21
N TYR A 145 9.03 -4.22 18.43
CA TYR A 145 8.64 -2.98 17.70
C TYR A 145 9.24 -2.72 16.31
N SER A 146 10.12 -3.60 15.82
CA SER A 146 10.97 -3.49 14.60
C SER A 146 10.30 -3.14 13.29
N SER A 147 8.97 -3.23 13.20
CA SER A 147 8.27 -3.02 11.95
C SER A 147 6.89 -2.44 12.16
N LYS A 148 6.82 -1.33 12.90
CA LYS A 148 5.68 -0.43 12.79
C LYS A 148 5.63 0.14 11.38
N ARG A 149 4.44 0.13 10.77
CA ARG A 149 4.14 0.61 9.42
C ARG A 149 4.17 2.15 9.40
N ASN A 150 5.23 2.77 9.89
CA ASN A 150 5.17 4.16 10.37
C ASN A 150 5.96 5.17 9.54
N ASP A 151 6.45 4.80 8.37
CA ASP A 151 6.91 5.80 7.41
C ASP A 151 6.44 5.48 6.00
N LYS A 152 5.26 6.00 5.63
CA LYS A 152 4.82 6.13 4.23
C LYS A 152 4.89 4.83 3.39
N ASN A 153 4.44 3.69 3.92
CA ASN A 153 4.52 2.36 3.26
C ASN A 153 5.93 1.76 3.14
N LYS A 154 6.84 2.09 4.06
CA LYS A 154 8.13 1.42 4.22
C LYS A 154 8.05 0.36 5.30
N TYR A 155 8.71 -0.77 5.05
CA TYR A 155 8.99 -1.83 6.02
C TYR A 155 10.50 -1.83 6.28
N ILE A 156 10.87 -1.63 7.53
CA ILE A 156 12.27 -1.50 7.95
C ILE A 156 12.66 -2.81 8.64
N PHE A 157 13.86 -3.31 8.33
CA PHE A 157 14.43 -4.50 8.92
C PHE A 157 15.90 -4.25 9.31
N PRO A 158 16.41 -4.96 10.33
CA PRO A 158 17.83 -4.93 10.66
C PRO A 158 18.67 -5.38 9.47
N TYR A 159 19.81 -4.72 9.26
CA TYR A 159 20.78 -5.13 8.26
C TYR A 159 21.58 -6.34 8.74
N THR A 160 21.14 -7.53 8.33
CA THR A 160 21.84 -8.80 8.56
C THR A 160 21.71 -9.67 7.31
N GLU A 161 22.70 -10.52 7.06
CA GLU A 161 22.79 -11.39 5.87
C GLU A 161 21.61 -12.36 5.83
N ARG A 162 21.22 -12.93 6.97
CA ARG A 162 20.09 -13.87 7.08
C ARG A 162 18.77 -13.21 6.65
N ILE A 163 18.55 -11.97 7.07
CA ILE A 163 17.36 -11.20 6.71
C ILE A 163 17.43 -10.76 5.24
N ALA A 164 18.58 -10.25 4.80
CA ALA A 164 18.80 -9.86 3.40
C ALA A 164 18.51 -11.03 2.46
N TYR A 165 19.10 -12.20 2.70
CA TYR A 165 18.87 -13.41 1.94
C TYR A 165 17.38 -13.76 1.82
N LYS A 166 16.65 -13.81 2.95
CA LYS A 166 15.21 -14.14 2.93
C LYS A 166 14.35 -13.06 2.28
N ILE A 167 14.70 -11.78 2.42
CA ILE A 167 13.99 -10.70 1.73
C ILE A 167 14.19 -10.83 0.22
N ILE A 168 15.44 -10.95 -0.24
CA ILE A 168 15.73 -11.05 -1.67
C ILE A 168 15.12 -12.31 -2.27
N ASP A 169 15.24 -13.47 -1.62
CA ASP A 169 14.64 -14.72 -2.09
C ASP A 169 13.13 -14.58 -2.38
N ARG A 170 12.39 -13.91 -1.48
CA ARG A 170 10.94 -13.72 -1.60
C ARG A 170 10.53 -12.60 -2.57
N PHE A 171 11.36 -11.57 -2.74
CA PHE A 171 10.99 -10.36 -3.46
C PHE A 171 11.71 -10.17 -4.81
N LYS A 172 12.79 -10.90 -5.13
CA LYS A 172 13.58 -10.74 -6.37
C LYS A 172 12.75 -10.80 -7.65
N ASN A 173 11.69 -11.61 -7.66
CA ASN A 173 10.78 -11.76 -8.80
C ASN A 173 9.60 -10.76 -8.79
N LYS A 174 9.49 -9.90 -7.76
CA LYS A 174 8.32 -9.03 -7.52
C LYS A 174 8.69 -7.54 -7.49
N ILE A 175 9.88 -7.20 -7.03
CA ILE A 175 10.40 -5.83 -7.00
C ILE A 175 11.70 -5.82 -7.84
N LYS A 176 11.77 -4.90 -8.82
CA LYS A 176 12.92 -4.79 -9.72
C LYS A 176 14.02 -3.84 -9.21
N ASP A 177 13.63 -2.77 -8.51
CA ASP A 177 14.58 -1.81 -7.92
C ASP A 177 15.10 -2.39 -6.59
N ILE A 178 16.21 -3.12 -6.66
CA ILE A 178 16.88 -3.73 -5.51
C ILE A 178 18.33 -3.23 -5.49
N ASP A 179 18.79 -2.86 -4.30
CA ASP A 179 20.18 -2.49 -4.05
C ASP A 179 21.15 -3.60 -4.51
N PRO A 180 22.13 -3.30 -5.38
CA PRO A 180 23.09 -4.28 -5.86
C PRO A 180 23.81 -5.04 -4.75
N LEU A 181 24.12 -4.38 -3.63
CA LEU A 181 24.80 -5.03 -2.51
C LEU A 181 23.95 -6.12 -1.86
N LEU A 182 22.63 -5.95 -1.80
CA LEU A 182 21.73 -6.97 -1.27
C LEU A 182 21.59 -8.18 -2.21
N LEU A 183 21.66 -7.95 -3.53
CA LEU A 183 21.70 -9.02 -4.52
C LEU A 183 22.99 -9.83 -4.41
N GLU A 184 24.12 -9.15 -4.20
CA GLU A 184 25.41 -9.80 -3.99
C GLU A 184 25.41 -10.67 -2.73
N ILE A 185 24.95 -10.13 -1.59
CA ILE A 185 24.82 -10.90 -0.33
C ILE A 185 23.97 -12.14 -0.55
N HIS A 186 22.83 -12.00 -1.25
CA HIS A 186 21.97 -13.14 -1.55
C HIS A 186 22.70 -14.20 -2.40
N LYS A 187 23.44 -13.78 -3.42
CA LYS A 187 24.20 -14.71 -4.28
C LYS A 187 25.29 -15.44 -3.49
N GLN A 188 26.04 -14.74 -2.66
CA GLN A 188 27.05 -15.35 -1.77
C GLN A 188 26.42 -16.37 -0.82
N CYS A 189 25.24 -16.05 -0.25
CA CYS A 189 24.50 -17.00 0.59
C CYS A 189 24.07 -18.25 -0.20
N GLU A 190 23.60 -18.10 -1.45
CA GLU A 190 23.25 -19.25 -2.31
C GLU A 190 24.48 -20.10 -2.64
N GLU A 191 25.63 -19.47 -2.94
CA GLU A 191 26.88 -20.17 -3.25
C GLU A 191 27.37 -21.02 -2.07
N ILE A 192 27.26 -20.50 -0.84
CA ILE A 192 27.58 -21.24 0.40
C ILE A 192 26.61 -22.41 0.60
N ASP A 193 25.31 -22.22 0.33
CA ASP A 193 24.30 -23.25 0.52
C ASP A 193 24.42 -24.41 -0.48
N ILE A 194 24.92 -24.13 -1.69
CA ILE A 194 25.26 -25.12 -2.72
C ILE A 194 26.57 -25.85 -2.38
N ASN A 195 27.59 -25.12 -1.94
CA ASN A 195 28.91 -25.68 -1.63
C ASN A 195 29.11 -25.92 -0.13
N LYS A 196 28.08 -26.41 0.57
CA LYS A 196 28.11 -26.58 2.04
C LYS A 196 29.36 -27.28 2.54
N GLU A 197 29.83 -28.27 1.80
CA GLU A 197 30.98 -29.12 2.10
C GLU A 197 32.30 -28.35 2.23
N LYS A 198 32.41 -27.21 1.55
CA LYS A 198 33.61 -26.36 1.60
C LYS A 198 33.64 -25.44 2.83
N TYR A 199 32.49 -25.23 3.47
CA TYR A 199 32.32 -24.21 4.51
C TYR A 199 31.87 -24.79 5.86
N LEU A 200 31.28 -25.97 5.86
CA LEU A 200 30.88 -26.70 7.05
C LEU A 200 31.79 -27.91 7.23
N PRO A 201 32.31 -28.18 8.44
CA PRO A 201 32.95 -29.45 8.72
C PRO A 201 31.88 -30.55 8.79
N GLY A 202 32.07 -31.62 8.03
CA GLY A 202 31.17 -32.76 7.98
C GLY A 202 31.79 -33.94 7.24
N ILE A 203 31.20 -35.12 7.41
CA ILE A 203 31.49 -36.27 6.56
C ILE A 203 30.54 -36.13 5.36
N TYR A 204 31.12 -35.95 4.18
CA TYR A 204 30.42 -35.83 2.90
C TYR A 204 30.74 -37.10 2.10
N ASP A 205 29.74 -37.69 1.45
CA ASP A 205 29.85 -38.95 0.70
C ASP A 205 30.48 -38.75 -0.69
#